data_AF-A0A4U0P392-F1
#
_entry.id   AF-A0A4U0P392-F1
#
_cell.length_a   1.000
_cell.length_b   1.000
_cell.length_c   1.000
_cell.angle_alpha   90.00
_cell.angle_beta   90.00
_cell.angle_gamma   90.00
#
_symmetry.space_group_name_H-M   'P 1'
#
loop_
_entity.id
_entity.type
_entity.pdbx_description
1 polymer ?
#
loop_
_entity_poly.entity_id
_entity_poly.type
_entity_poly.pdbx_seq_one_letter_code
_entity_poly.pdbx_strand_id
1 'polypeptide(L)'
;MTVETYATLIRRKLLTPAGPVPARPFVRLAAGLAIVEMLVYTAQKVYMAARGEVGMPGHPAPAAVQAQFEHAGLAQAGNASLGLIAALVALATVTRWGSRIPRWMLLCAVSLASVMQSLGAVIMIQRADLDLAHLDGSAAFEVVSGGVQIAAWLVVATSYYVRSRPARVGLTTGAFR
;
A
#
# COMPACT_ATOMS: atom_id res chain seq x y z
N MET A 1 26.71 31.31 3.93
CA MET A 1 25.82 30.51 3.06
C MET A 1 24.43 31.13 3.13
N THR A 2 23.85 31.55 2.00
CA THR A 2 22.62 32.37 1.98
C THR A 2 21.35 31.53 2.10
N VAL A 3 20.22 32.13 2.52
CA VAL A 3 18.90 31.47 2.58
C VAL A 3 18.53 30.84 1.24
N GLU A 4 18.85 31.49 0.12
CA GLU A 4 18.64 30.98 -1.24
C GLU A 4 19.41 29.68 -1.52
N THR A 5 20.62 29.55 -0.95
CA THR A 5 21.41 28.32 -1.08
C THR A 5 20.72 27.15 -0.39
N TYR A 6 20.20 27.38 0.83
CA TYR A 6 19.43 26.36 1.56
C TYR A 6 18.13 26.00 0.84
N ALA A 7 17.36 27.00 0.39
CA ALA A 7 16.11 26.78 -0.35
C ALA A 7 16.35 25.96 -1.62
N THR A 8 17.41 26.26 -2.37
CA THR A 8 17.79 25.53 -3.59
C THR A 8 18.21 24.09 -3.28
N LEU A 9 19.00 23.87 -2.23
CA LEU A 9 19.40 22.53 -1.80
C LEU A 9 18.21 21.69 -1.33
N ILE A 10 17.29 22.28 -0.56
CA ILE A 10 16.06 21.63 -0.10
C ILE A 10 15.20 21.26 -1.30
N ARG A 11 14.95 22.19 -2.22
CA ARG A 11 14.17 21.94 -3.44
C ARG A 11 14.75 20.79 -4.25
N ARG A 12 16.08 20.79 -4.44
CA ARG A 12 16.79 19.75 -5.18
C ARG A 12 16.79 18.42 -4.45
N LYS A 13 16.89 18.37 -3.12
CA LYS A 13 16.88 17.09 -2.38
C LYS A 13 15.48 16.51 -2.22
N LEU A 14 14.48 17.36 -1.94
CA LEU A 14 13.12 16.91 -1.61
C LEU A 14 12.24 16.76 -2.85
N LEU A 15 12.34 17.64 -3.84
CA LEU A 15 11.41 17.62 -4.98
C LEU A 15 11.94 16.87 -6.20
N THR A 16 13.19 16.37 -6.17
CA THR A 16 13.71 15.59 -7.29
C THR A 16 12.94 14.28 -7.39
N PRO A 17 12.32 14.00 -8.55
CA PRO A 17 11.64 12.74 -8.77
C PRO A 17 12.61 11.57 -8.72
N ALA A 18 12.13 10.41 -8.24
CA ALA A 18 13.00 9.28 -7.87
C ALA A 18 13.75 8.62 -9.06
N GLY A 19 13.31 8.83 -10.30
CA GLY A 19 13.85 8.16 -11.49
C GLY A 19 14.16 6.67 -11.28
N PRO A 20 13.25 5.86 -10.69
CA PRO A 20 13.59 4.53 -10.24
C PRO A 20 13.93 3.61 -11.43
N VAL A 21 14.90 2.72 -11.23
CA VAL A 21 15.22 1.65 -12.19
C VAL A 21 13.95 0.85 -12.50
N PRO A 22 13.70 0.39 -13.75
CA PRO A 22 12.52 -0.40 -14.08
C PRO A 22 12.33 -1.62 -13.16
N ALA A 23 11.09 -1.88 -12.76
CA ALA A 23 10.76 -3.02 -11.91
C ALA A 23 10.95 -4.35 -12.68
N ARG A 24 11.61 -5.32 -12.03
CA ARG A 24 11.75 -6.70 -12.51
C ARG A 24 10.37 -7.41 -12.57
N PRO A 25 10.20 -8.47 -13.38
CA PRO A 25 8.91 -9.16 -13.54
C PRO A 25 8.25 -9.57 -12.22
N PHE A 26 9.01 -10.16 -11.30
CA PHE A 26 8.50 -10.56 -9.97
C PHE A 26 7.95 -9.38 -9.15
N VAL A 27 8.59 -8.21 -9.21
CA VAL A 27 8.10 -6.99 -8.54
C VAL A 27 6.81 -6.49 -9.18
N ARG A 28 6.69 -6.60 -10.51
CA ARG A 28 5.45 -6.23 -11.22
C ARG A 28 4.31 -7.17 -10.88
N LEU A 29 4.59 -8.46 -10.72
CA LEU A 29 3.62 -9.43 -10.23
C LEU A 29 3.14 -9.08 -8.82
N ALA A 30 4.05 -8.82 -7.89
CA ALA A 30 3.71 -8.39 -6.53
C ALA A 30 2.87 -7.10 -6.51
N ALA A 31 3.26 -6.10 -7.32
CA ALA A 31 2.47 -4.88 -7.48
C ALA A 31 1.08 -5.16 -8.09
N GLY A 32 0.99 -6.06 -9.07
CA GLY A 32 -0.27 -6.50 -9.67
C GLY A 32 -1.20 -7.17 -8.67
N LEU A 33 -0.67 -8.06 -7.82
CA LEU A 33 -1.42 -8.69 -6.74
C LEU A 33 -1.95 -7.65 -5.75
N ALA A 34 -1.10 -6.74 -5.27
CA ALA A 34 -1.50 -5.66 -4.39
C ALA A 34 -2.57 -4.75 -5.04
N ILE A 35 -2.46 -4.45 -6.34
CA ILE A 35 -3.47 -3.65 -7.06
C ILE A 35 -4.81 -4.39 -7.11
N VAL A 36 -4.82 -5.64 -7.58
CA VAL A 36 -6.06 -6.42 -7.73
C VAL A 36 -6.76 -6.57 -6.39
N GLU A 37 -6.01 -6.92 -5.36
CA GLU A 37 -6.52 -7.02 -3.99
C GLU A 37 -7.17 -5.71 -3.53
N MET A 38 -6.48 -4.58 -3.69
CA MET A 38 -7.03 -3.30 -3.25
C MET A 38 -8.27 -2.89 -4.04
N LEU A 39 -8.36 -3.27 -5.32
CA LEU A 39 -9.57 -3.05 -6.12
C LEU A 39 -10.73 -3.94 -5.66
N VAL A 40 -10.47 -5.20 -5.29
CA VAL A 40 -11.47 -6.08 -4.68
C VAL A 40 -11.97 -5.47 -3.37
N TYR A 41 -11.06 -5.05 -2.49
CA TYR A 41 -11.40 -4.35 -1.26
C TYR A 41 -12.24 -3.09 -1.53
N THR A 42 -11.83 -2.23 -2.47
CA THR A 42 -12.60 -1.04 -2.86
C THR A 42 -14.00 -1.41 -3.32
N ALA A 43 -14.15 -2.41 -4.19
CA ALA A 43 -15.47 -2.85 -4.67
C ALA A 43 -16.36 -3.34 -3.52
N GLN A 44 -15.81 -4.15 -2.60
CA GLN A 44 -16.51 -4.60 -1.40
C GLN A 44 -16.98 -3.41 -0.55
N LYS A 45 -16.14 -2.39 -0.37
CA LYS A 45 -16.49 -1.20 0.44
C LYS A 45 -17.48 -0.28 -0.26
N VAL A 46 -17.42 -0.14 -1.59
CA VAL A 46 -18.47 0.55 -2.37
C VAL A 46 -19.81 -0.16 -2.21
N TYR A 47 -19.82 -1.49 -2.31
CA TYR A 47 -21.03 -2.29 -2.10
C TYR A 47 -21.63 -2.08 -0.70
N MET A 48 -20.79 -2.16 0.34
CA MET A 48 -21.24 -1.91 1.72
C MET A 48 -21.70 -0.46 1.94
N ALA A 49 -21.04 0.51 1.30
CA ALA A 49 -21.44 1.91 1.34
C ALA A 49 -22.84 2.12 0.74
N ALA A 50 -23.13 1.48 -0.39
CA ALA A 50 -24.45 1.54 -1.04
C ALA A 50 -25.55 0.91 -0.17
N ARG A 51 -25.21 -0.06 0.68
CA ARG A 51 -26.13 -0.66 1.66
C ARG A 51 -26.27 0.15 2.95
N GLY A 52 -25.43 1.16 3.16
CA GLY A 52 -25.40 1.90 4.43
C GLY A 52 -24.97 1.03 5.61
N GLU A 53 -24.15 0.00 5.38
CA GLU A 53 -23.74 -0.97 6.40
C GLU A 53 -22.21 -0.95 6.56
N VAL A 54 -21.71 -1.12 7.79
CA VAL A 54 -20.30 -1.42 8.05
C VAL A 54 -20.05 -2.92 8.00
N GLY A 55 -18.91 -3.37 7.47
CA GLY A 55 -18.52 -4.79 7.47
C GLY A 55 -17.97 -5.25 6.13
N MET A 56 -18.27 -6.49 5.77
CA MET A 56 -17.89 -7.13 4.50
C MET A 56 -19.15 -7.73 3.83
N PRO A 57 -19.17 -7.90 2.50
CA PRO A 57 -20.27 -8.59 1.83
C PRO A 57 -20.52 -9.98 2.43
N GLY A 58 -21.78 -10.30 2.72
CA GLY A 58 -22.20 -11.55 3.39
C GLY A 58 -21.98 -11.58 4.90
N HIS A 59 -21.16 -10.66 5.43
CA HIS A 59 -20.80 -10.59 6.85
C HIS A 59 -20.85 -9.13 7.33
N PRO A 60 -22.06 -8.51 7.38
CA PRO A 60 -22.21 -7.19 7.94
C PRO A 60 -21.79 -7.20 9.42
N ALA A 61 -21.29 -6.07 9.90
CA ALA A 61 -20.90 -5.94 11.31
C ALA A 61 -22.13 -6.09 12.22
N PRO A 62 -21.96 -6.63 13.45
CA PRO A 62 -23.05 -6.76 14.41
C PRO A 62 -23.72 -5.41 14.71
N ALA A 63 -25.00 -5.43 15.08
CA ALA A 63 -25.79 -4.21 15.34
C ALA A 63 -25.11 -3.24 16.34
N ALA A 64 -24.45 -3.78 17.38
CA ALA A 64 -23.71 -2.98 18.35
C ALA A 64 -22.52 -2.20 17.74
N VAL A 65 -21.91 -2.72 16.67
CA VAL A 65 -20.86 -2.03 15.91
C VAL A 65 -21.48 -1.06 14.91
N GLN A 66 -22.58 -1.45 14.24
CA GLN A 66 -23.29 -0.55 13.32
C GLN A 66 -23.73 0.74 14.03
N ALA A 67 -24.25 0.61 15.24
CA ALA A 67 -24.71 1.74 16.06
C ALA A 67 -23.61 2.75 16.42
N GLN A 68 -22.32 2.39 16.26
CA GLN A 68 -21.20 3.32 16.49
C GLN A 68 -21.00 4.29 15.31
N PHE A 69 -21.62 4.03 14.17
CA PHE A 69 -21.48 4.85 12.96
C PHE A 69 -22.79 5.56 12.66
N GLU A 70 -22.85 6.86 12.97
CA GLU A 70 -23.96 7.73 12.57
C GLU A 70 -24.19 7.69 11.05
N HIS A 71 -23.10 7.59 10.27
CA HIS A 71 -23.11 7.53 8.82
C HIS A 71 -22.26 6.37 8.28
N ALA A 72 -22.72 5.14 8.50
CA ALA A 72 -22.05 3.91 8.05
C ALA A 72 -21.68 3.92 6.55
N GLY A 73 -22.59 4.39 5.68
CA GLY A 73 -22.34 4.49 4.24
C GLY A 73 -21.15 5.39 3.90
N LEU A 74 -21.06 6.57 4.54
CA LEU A 74 -19.95 7.50 4.35
C LEU A 74 -18.62 6.92 4.86
N ALA A 75 -18.64 6.24 6.02
CA ALA A 75 -17.47 5.56 6.55
C ALA A 75 -16.94 4.49 5.56
N GLN A 76 -17.83 3.72 4.94
CA GLN A 76 -17.43 2.74 3.91
C GLN A 76 -16.96 3.38 2.61
N ALA A 77 -17.55 4.51 2.18
CA ALA A 77 -17.04 5.27 1.04
C ALA A 77 -15.62 5.80 1.30
N GLY A 78 -15.32 6.21 2.54
CA GLY A 78 -13.98 6.55 2.99
C GLY A 78 -13.01 5.37 2.84
N ASN A 79 -13.39 4.18 3.35
CA ASN A 79 -12.60 2.96 3.18
C ASN A 79 -12.37 2.59 1.71
N ALA A 80 -13.42 2.68 0.88
CA ALA A 80 -13.31 2.42 -0.56
C ALA A 80 -12.27 3.33 -1.22
N SER A 81 -12.27 4.61 -0.85
CA SER A 81 -11.30 5.61 -1.32
C SER A 81 -9.88 5.29 -0.90
N LEU A 82 -9.67 4.84 0.34
CA LEU A 82 -8.36 4.38 0.82
C LEU A 82 -7.85 3.18 0.01
N GLY A 83 -8.73 2.24 -0.33
CA GLY A 83 -8.39 1.12 -1.19
C GLY A 83 -7.93 1.55 -2.58
N LEU A 84 -8.66 2.48 -3.20
CA LEU A 84 -8.32 3.00 -4.51
C LEU A 84 -6.97 3.75 -4.48
N ILE A 85 -6.74 4.57 -3.45
CA ILE A 85 -5.47 5.28 -3.26
C ILE A 85 -4.33 4.26 -3.11
N ALA A 86 -4.50 3.21 -2.31
CA ALA A 86 -3.48 2.18 -2.14
C ALA A 86 -3.16 1.46 -3.47
N ALA A 87 -4.17 1.12 -4.27
CA ALA A 87 -3.98 0.55 -5.61
C ALA A 87 -3.17 1.49 -6.51
N LEU A 88 -3.50 2.80 -6.52
CA LEU A 88 -2.77 3.81 -7.29
C LEU A 88 -1.33 3.99 -6.80
N VAL A 89 -1.09 3.91 -5.49
CA VAL A 89 0.26 3.95 -4.90
C VAL A 89 1.07 2.76 -5.38
N ALA A 90 0.54 1.55 -5.30
CA ALA A 90 1.20 0.34 -5.81
C ALA A 90 1.52 0.47 -7.31
N LEU A 91 0.56 0.92 -8.12
CA LEU A 91 0.74 1.17 -9.55
C LEU A 91 1.81 2.22 -9.85
N ALA A 92 1.86 3.30 -9.07
CA ALA A 92 2.87 4.34 -9.20
C ALA A 92 4.29 3.79 -8.99
N THR A 93 4.48 2.78 -8.13
CA THR A 93 5.83 2.20 -7.90
C THR A 93 6.41 1.46 -9.12
N VAL A 94 5.59 1.06 -10.09
CA VAL A 94 5.99 0.22 -11.23
C VAL A 94 5.75 0.88 -12.60
N THR A 95 5.11 2.06 -12.64
CA THR A 95 4.82 2.79 -13.88
C THR A 95 5.69 4.03 -14.05
N ARG A 96 5.79 4.52 -15.29
CA ARG A 96 6.48 5.79 -15.62
C ARG A 96 5.79 7.01 -14.99
N TRP A 97 4.51 6.92 -14.65
CA TRP A 97 3.81 8.02 -14.01
C TRP A 97 4.35 8.30 -12.61
N GLY A 98 4.62 7.26 -11.82
CA GLY A 98 5.17 7.43 -10.48
C GLY A 98 6.59 8.00 -10.45
N SER A 99 7.35 7.92 -11.55
CA SER A 99 8.65 8.59 -11.64
C SER A 99 8.55 10.12 -11.69
N ARG A 100 7.34 10.70 -11.74
CA ARG A 100 7.09 12.14 -11.61
C ARG A 100 6.82 12.57 -10.18
N ILE A 101 6.59 11.62 -9.27
CA ILE A 101 6.28 11.89 -7.87
C ILE A 101 7.60 12.06 -7.09
N PRO A 102 7.73 13.08 -6.23
CA PRO A 102 8.89 13.21 -5.34
C PRO A 102 9.10 11.92 -4.55
N ARG A 103 10.36 11.45 -4.51
CA ARG A 103 10.71 10.15 -3.95
C ARG A 103 10.15 9.92 -2.55
N TRP A 104 10.32 10.91 -1.67
CA TRP A 104 9.92 10.81 -0.27
C TRP A 104 8.40 10.66 -0.15
N MET A 105 7.61 11.34 -0.99
CA MET A 105 6.15 11.24 -0.96
C MET A 105 5.70 9.81 -1.27
N LEU A 106 6.22 9.23 -2.36
CA LEU A 106 5.85 7.87 -2.74
C LEU A 106 6.41 6.83 -1.75
N LEU A 107 7.57 7.09 -1.13
CA LEU A 107 8.09 6.25 -0.04
C LEU A 107 7.19 6.30 1.20
N CYS A 108 6.76 7.49 1.63
CA CYS A 108 5.84 7.63 2.74
C CYS A 108 4.52 6.92 2.44
N ALA A 109 3.95 7.15 1.24
CA ALA A 109 2.70 6.55 0.83
C ALA A 109 2.78 5.01 0.77
N VAL A 110 3.82 4.44 0.15
CA VAL A 110 3.97 2.98 0.06
C VAL A 110 4.28 2.35 1.42
N SER A 111 5.02 3.03 2.29
CA SER A 111 5.33 2.52 3.63
C SER A 111 4.06 2.52 4.50
N LEU A 112 3.30 3.61 4.48
CA LEU A 112 2.02 3.69 5.20
C LEU A 112 1.03 2.64 4.70
N ALA A 113 0.87 2.52 3.37
CA ALA A 113 0.02 1.50 2.78
C ALA A 113 0.49 0.09 3.19
N SER A 114 1.79 -0.20 3.11
CA SER A 114 2.33 -1.50 3.51
C SER A 114 2.01 -1.85 4.97
N VAL A 115 2.14 -0.90 5.90
CA VAL A 115 1.82 -1.12 7.32
C VAL A 115 0.32 -1.35 7.52
N MET A 116 -0.52 -0.49 6.96
CA MET A 116 -1.98 -0.58 7.10
C MET A 116 -2.54 -1.87 6.50
N GLN A 117 -2.08 -2.24 5.30
CA GLN A 117 -2.51 -3.48 4.65
C GLN A 117 -2.01 -4.72 5.40
N SER A 118 -0.77 -4.69 5.91
CA SER A 118 -0.27 -5.80 6.73
C SER A 118 -1.05 -5.97 8.03
N LEU A 119 -1.44 -4.86 8.68
CA LEU A 119 -2.27 -4.90 9.88
C LEU A 119 -3.67 -5.46 9.59
N GLY A 120 -4.28 -5.03 8.47
CA GLY A 120 -5.55 -5.57 8.00
C GLY A 120 -5.49 -7.08 7.73
N ALA A 121 -4.42 -7.54 7.06
CA ALA A 121 -4.15 -8.95 6.80
C ALA A 121 -4.01 -9.76 8.10
N VAL A 122 -3.26 -9.24 9.08
CA VAL A 122 -3.09 -9.91 10.39
C VAL A 122 -4.42 -10.05 11.11
N ILE A 123 -5.27 -9.00 11.11
CA ILE A 123 -6.59 -9.06 11.73
C ILE A 123 -7.48 -10.09 11.01
N MET A 124 -7.39 -10.20 9.69
CA MET A 124 -8.10 -11.22 8.91
C MET A 124 -7.63 -12.62 9.30
N ILE A 125 -6.31 -12.86 9.29
CA ILE A 125 -5.70 -14.13 9.70
C ILE A 125 -6.10 -14.53 11.12
N GLN A 126 -6.11 -13.57 12.06
CA GLN A 126 -6.50 -13.82 13.45
C GLN A 126 -7.97 -14.18 13.62
N ARG A 127 -8.82 -13.83 12.65
CA ARG A 127 -10.25 -14.16 12.64
C ARG A 127 -10.55 -15.46 11.91
N ALA A 128 -9.62 -15.95 11.09
CA ALA A 128 -9.75 -17.24 10.45
C ALA A 128 -9.81 -18.32 11.55
N ASP A 129 -10.87 -19.12 11.52
CA ASP A 129 -11.02 -20.24 12.46
C ASP A 129 -10.04 -21.35 12.07
N LEU A 130 -8.91 -21.43 12.78
CA LEU A 130 -7.86 -22.41 12.53
C LEU A 130 -8.03 -23.69 13.34
N ASP A 131 -9.26 -24.00 13.78
CA ASP A 131 -9.57 -25.30 14.34
C ASP A 131 -9.24 -26.40 13.31
N LEU A 132 -8.15 -27.14 13.57
CA LEU A 132 -7.64 -28.19 12.70
C LEU A 132 -8.66 -29.31 12.47
N ALA A 133 -9.66 -29.45 13.35
CA ALA A 133 -10.76 -30.40 13.20
C ALA A 133 -11.83 -29.94 12.17
N HIS A 134 -11.90 -28.65 11.88
CA HIS A 134 -12.92 -28.02 11.02
C HIS A 134 -12.32 -26.96 10.07
N LEU A 135 -11.08 -27.18 9.59
CA LEU A 135 -10.47 -26.33 8.57
C LEU A 135 -11.34 -26.31 7.32
N ASP A 136 -12.25 -25.34 7.26
CA ASP A 136 -13.06 -25.10 6.09
C ASP A 136 -12.19 -24.42 5.02
N GLY A 137 -12.61 -24.54 3.76
CA GLY A 137 -11.87 -23.94 2.64
C GLY A 137 -11.73 -22.42 2.75
N SER A 138 -12.60 -21.75 3.53
CA SER A 138 -12.58 -20.31 3.77
C SER A 138 -11.43 -19.90 4.69
N ALA A 139 -11.20 -20.59 5.80
CA ALA A 139 -10.13 -20.27 6.74
C ALA A 139 -8.74 -20.40 6.08
N ALA A 140 -8.53 -21.48 5.33
CA ALA A 140 -7.29 -21.67 4.57
C ALA A 140 -7.10 -20.57 3.52
N PHE A 141 -8.17 -20.19 2.81
CA PHE A 141 -8.13 -19.10 1.83
C PHE A 141 -7.81 -17.75 2.49
N GLU A 142 -8.44 -17.41 3.61
CA GLU A 142 -8.18 -16.17 4.35
C GLU A 142 -6.70 -16.08 4.79
N VAL A 143 -6.16 -17.15 5.37
CA VAL A 143 -4.75 -17.17 5.77
C VAL A 143 -3.79 -17.02 4.60
N VAL A 144 -4.02 -17.77 3.52
CA VAL A 144 -3.17 -17.70 2.33
C VAL A 144 -3.26 -16.32 1.69
N SER A 145 -4.47 -15.77 1.55
CA SER A 145 -4.67 -14.43 0.98
C SER A 145 -3.99 -13.34 1.81
N GLY A 146 -4.11 -13.37 3.14
CA GLY A 146 -3.45 -12.43 4.03
C GLY A 146 -1.92 -12.56 4.01
N GLY A 147 -1.39 -13.78 3.93
CA GLY A 147 0.04 -14.02 3.76
C GLY A 147 0.58 -13.47 2.43
N VAL A 148 -0.15 -13.72 1.33
CA VAL A 148 0.17 -13.19 0.00
C VAL A 148 0.11 -11.66 -0.01
N GLN A 149 -0.90 -11.06 0.63
CA GLN A 149 -1.05 -9.61 0.80
C GLN A 149 0.18 -9.01 1.48
N ILE A 150 0.56 -9.52 2.65
CA ILE A 150 1.72 -9.03 3.41
C ILE A 150 2.99 -9.12 2.56
N ALA A 151 3.24 -10.28 1.95
CA ALA A 151 4.41 -10.50 1.12
C ALA A 151 4.46 -9.54 -0.09
N ALA A 152 3.32 -9.35 -0.77
CA ALA A 152 3.23 -8.46 -1.92
C ALA A 152 3.57 -7.01 -1.53
N TRP A 153 2.99 -6.48 -0.46
CA TRP A 153 3.25 -5.12 0.00
C TRP A 153 4.69 -4.92 0.48
N LEU A 154 5.27 -5.89 1.18
CA LEU A 154 6.68 -5.84 1.56
C LEU A 154 7.60 -5.83 0.35
N VAL A 155 7.34 -6.66 -0.68
CA VAL A 155 8.11 -6.67 -1.92
C VAL A 155 7.99 -5.34 -2.65
N VAL A 156 6.79 -4.76 -2.74
CA VAL A 156 6.56 -3.46 -3.39
C VAL A 156 7.33 -2.35 -2.66
N ALA A 157 7.21 -2.27 -1.34
CA ALA A 157 7.86 -1.24 -0.52
C ALA A 157 9.39 -1.35 -0.56
N THR A 158 9.93 -2.54 -0.30
CA THR A 158 11.39 -2.78 -0.28
C THR A 158 12.01 -2.57 -1.66
N SER A 159 11.36 -3.07 -2.72
CA SER A 159 11.82 -2.88 -4.10
C SER A 159 11.85 -1.40 -4.49
N TYR A 160 10.78 -0.65 -4.19
CA TYR A 160 10.76 0.78 -4.49
C TYR A 160 11.83 1.54 -3.69
N TYR A 161 12.02 1.20 -2.41
CA TYR A 161 13.08 1.78 -1.59
C TYR A 161 14.48 1.55 -2.18
N VAL A 162 14.80 0.33 -2.61
CA VAL A 162 16.09 0.00 -3.22
C VAL A 162 16.26 0.69 -4.58
N ARG A 163 15.26 0.61 -5.46
CA ARG A 163 15.33 1.14 -6.84
C ARG A 163 15.34 2.67 -6.91
N SER A 164 14.88 3.36 -5.86
CA SER A 164 14.83 4.82 -5.80
C SER A 164 16.04 5.46 -5.10
N ARG A 165 16.99 4.67 -4.58
CA ARG A 165 18.18 5.23 -3.94
C ARG A 165 18.98 6.08 -4.95
N PRO A 166 19.39 7.31 -4.59
CA PRO A 166 20.32 8.07 -5.39
C PRO A 166 21.56 7.22 -5.65
N ALA A 167 22.06 7.23 -6.89
CA ALA A 167 23.39 6.69 -7.15
C ALA A 167 24.35 7.31 -6.13
N ARG A 168 25.05 6.49 -5.35
CA ARG A 168 26.14 7.00 -4.52
C ARG A 168 27.09 7.66 -5.51
N VAL A 169 27.13 8.99 -5.52
CA VAL A 169 28.18 9.72 -6.22
C VAL A 169 29.46 9.17 -5.59
N GLY A 170 30.16 8.32 -6.34
CA GLY A 170 31.46 7.86 -5.92
C GLY A 170 32.27 9.11 -5.70
N LEU A 171 32.59 9.40 -4.44
CA LEU A 171 33.78 10.17 -4.12
C LEU A 171 34.94 9.28 -4.57
N THR A 172 35.15 9.16 -5.87
CA THR A 172 36.43 8.75 -6.43
C THR A 172 37.37 9.88 -6.08
N THR A 173 37.96 9.73 -4.89
CA THR A 173 39.29 10.17 -4.52
C THR A 173 40.21 10.18 -5.74
N GLY A 174 40.37 11.36 -6.33
CA GLY A 174 41.30 11.67 -7.40
C GLY A 174 41.13 13.14 -7.77
N ALA A 175 42.07 14.05 -7.57
CA ALA A 175 43.46 13.91 -7.15
C ALA A 175 43.88 15.20 -6.43
N PHE A 176 44.45 15.05 -5.23
CA PHE A 176 45.59 15.87 -4.85
C PHE A 176 46.77 15.37 -5.69
N ARG A 177 47.05 16.03 -6.81
CA ARG A 177 48.38 16.10 -7.43
C ARG A 177 48.47 17.40 -8.21
#